data_AF-A0A4Q3GA42-F1
#
_entry.id   AF-A0A4Q3GA42-F1
#
_cell.length_a   1.000
_cell.length_b   1.000
_cell.length_c   1.000
_cell.angle_alpha   90.00
_cell.angle_beta   90.00
_cell.angle_gamma   90.00
#
_symmetry.space_group_name_H-M   'P 1'
#
loop_
_entity.id
_entity.type
_entity.pdbx_description
1 polymer ?
#
loop_
_entity_poly.entity_id
_entity_poly.type
_entity_poly.pdbx_seq_one_letter_code
_entity_poly.pdbx_strand_id
1 'polypeptide(L)' 'LVVRASGTEPVIRVMGEADDAALVESIVGQVEAAIRDVA' A
#
# COMPACT_ATOMS: atom_id res chain seq x y z
N LEU A 1 -3.91 7.86 1.64
CA LEU A 1 -3.19 6.59 1.87
C LEU A 1 -3.89 5.82 2.99
N VAL A 2 -4.22 4.56 2.77
CA VAL A 2 -4.85 3.66 3.74
C VAL A 2 -4.09 2.34 3.73
N VAL A 3 -3.72 1.85 4.92
CA VAL A 3 -3.08 0.54 5.11
C VAL A 3 -3.88 -0.23 6.15
N ARG A 4 -4.29 -1.45 5.83
CA ARG A 4 -4.99 -2.33 6.78
C ARG A 4 -4.77 -3.80 6.48
N ALA A 5 -4.86 -4.65 7.50
CA ALA A 5 -5.03 -6.08 7.28
C ALA A 5 -6.40 -6.37 6.62
N SER A 6 -6.45 -7.35 5.72
CA SER A 6 -7.73 -7.91 5.27
C SER A 6 -8.33 -8.78 6.37
N GLY A 7 -9.65 -8.68 6.56
CA GLY A 7 -10.37 -9.46 7.57
C GLY A 7 -10.82 -10.84 7.09
N THR A 8 -10.73 -11.11 5.78
CA THR A 8 -11.23 -12.33 5.15
C THR A 8 -10.17 -13.08 4.35
N GLU A 9 -9.01 -12.48 4.12
CA GLU A 9 -7.92 -13.02 3.31
C GLU A 9 -6.59 -12.74 4.03
N PRO A 10 -5.58 -13.61 3.91
CA PRO A 10 -4.28 -13.41 4.56
C PRO A 10 -3.41 -12.41 3.77
N VAL A 11 -3.91 -11.19 3.58
CA VAL A 11 -3.25 -10.12 2.82
C VAL A 11 -3.32 -8.78 3.55
N ILE A 12 -2.33 -7.92 3.33
CA ILE A 12 -2.36 -6.51 3.71
C ILE A 12 -2.86 -5.69 2.51
N ARG A 13 -3.83 -4.80 2.74
CA ARG A 13 -4.36 -3.89 1.72
C ARG A 13 -3.72 -2.52 1.86
N VAL A 14 -3.15 -2.01 0.78
CA VAL A 14 -2.61 -0.65 0.65
C VAL A 14 -3.42 0.07 -0.42
N MET A 15 -3.90 1.27 -0.14
CA MET A 15 -4.67 2.10 -1.08
C MET A 15 -4.16 3.54 -1.07
N GLY A 16 -3.86 4.08 -2.24
CA GLY A 16 -3.49 5.48 -2.43
C GLY A 16 -4.54 6.20 -3.28
N GLU A 17 -4.71 7.50 -3.04
CA GLU A 17 -5.52 8.40 -3.83
C GLU A 17 -4.74 9.71 -3.96
N ALA A 18 -4.56 10.19 -5.18
CA ALA A 18 -3.91 11.45 -5.53
C ALA A 18 -4.30 11.88 -6.95
N ASP A 19 -4.11 13.16 -7.27
CA ASP A 19 -4.36 13.70 -8.62
C ASP A 19 -3.34 13.20 -9.66
N ASP A 20 -2.12 12.90 -9.21
CA ASP A 20 -1.03 12.41 -10.05
C ASP A 20 -0.91 10.88 -9.92
N ALA A 21 -1.09 10.20 -11.05
CA ALA A 21 -1.01 8.75 -11.16
C ALA A 21 0.40 8.19 -10.82
N ALA A 22 1.45 8.88 -11.26
CA ALA A 22 2.82 8.45 -10.99
C ALA A 22 3.17 8.63 -9.51
N LEU A 23 2.66 9.69 -8.88
CA LEU A 23 2.82 9.90 -7.45
C LEU A 23 2.13 8.80 -6.63
N VAL A 24 0.87 8.47 -6.96
CA VAL A 24 0.15 7.42 -6.21
C VAL A 24 0.81 6.05 -6.38
N GLU A 25 1.25 5.69 -7.58
CA GLU A 25 1.97 4.44 -7.84
C GLU A 25 3.29 4.38 -7.05
N SER A 26 4.07 5.46 -7.07
CA SER A 26 5.34 5.54 -6.35
C SER A 26 5.15 5.37 -4.84
N ILE A 27 4.21 6.10 -4.25
CA ILE A 27 3.95 6.07 -2.80
C ILE A 27 3.40 4.72 -2.36
N VAL A 28 2.46 4.12 -3.11
CA VAL A 28 1.95 2.78 -2.80
C VAL A 28 3.07 1.75 -2.86
N GLY A 29 3.90 1.77 -3.91
CA GLY A 29 5.02 0.84 -4.05
C GLY A 29 6.07 0.96 -2.94
N GLN A 30 6.37 2.18 -2.49
CA GLN A 30 7.28 2.39 -1.36
C GLN A 30 6.74 1.80 -0.05
N VAL A 31 5.44 1.95 0.20
CA VAL A 31 4.79 1.38 1.38
C VAL A 31 4.78 -0.15 1.31
N GLU A 32 4.46 -0.73 0.16
CA GLU A 32 4.52 -2.18 -0.05
C GLU A 32 5.92 -2.74 0.19
N ALA A 33 6.96 -2.07 -0.30
CA ALA A 33 8.35 -2.45 -0.07
C ALA A 33 8.73 -2.40 1.41
N ALA A 34 8.36 -1.32 2.12
CA ALA A 34 8.64 -1.18 3.54
C ALA A 34 7.94 -2.24 4.39
N ILE A 35 6.69 -2.60 4.05
CA ILE A 35 5.95 -3.68 4.72
C ILE A 35 6.66 -5.02 4.50
N ARG A 36 7.15 -5.29 3.29
CA ARG A 36 7.84 -6.54 2.96
C ARG A 36 9.19 -6.69 3.66
N ASP A 37 9.84 -5.58 4.00
CA ASP A 37 11.13 -5.60 4.71
C ASP A 37 10.98 -6.00 6.19
N VAL A 38 9.82 -5.74 6.79
CA VAL A 38 9.55 -6.00 8.22
C VAL A 38 8.69 -7.23 8.50
N ALA A 39 8.07 -7.80 7.48
CA ALA A 39 7.16 -8.96 7.58
C ALA A 39 7.89 -10.29 7.35
#